data_AF-A0A386C5S6-F1
#
_entry.id   AF-A0A386C5S6-F1
#
_cell.length_a   1.000
_cell.length_b   1.000
_cell.length_c   1.000
_cell.angle_alpha   90.00
_cell.angle_beta   90.00
_cell.angle_gamma   90.00
#
_symmetry.space_group_name_H-M   'P 1'
#
loop_
_entity.id
_entity.type
_entity.pdbx_description
1 polymer ?
#
loop_
_entity_poly.entity_id
_entity_poly.type
_entity_poly.pdbx_seq_one_letter_code
_entity_poly.pdbx_strand_id
1 'polypeptide(L)'
;VGMSILLAVLCRETATAQGAGPAIWNGVFTAEQARQGQEQFEATCARCHNSDLSGDRGPALKGDRFMANWGSRDLSRLFGKIKEAMPPNRPNSLPDEAYLSIVTHLLQSNGFPAGSKPLTSATNVLETILIVPKGGAAISIPNFSMVATNGCLAARPGGGWMLTRSSAAAATKDEPTAADELTNLKASAPGQETFVLVSAGVFEAAAHQGQRMQAKGLLYRTPEETRLSLTSLQVVSAECAAAGGQ
;
A
#
# COMPACT_ATOMS: atom_id res chain seq x y z
N VAL A 1 -50.10 -42.14 11.69
CA VAL A 1 -49.20 -41.76 10.58
C VAL A 1 -48.80 -40.31 10.82
N GLY A 2 -47.59 -40.05 11.31
CA GLY A 2 -47.11 -38.69 11.60
C GLY A 2 -45.60 -38.64 11.47
N MET A 3 -45.13 -38.14 10.33
CA MET A 3 -43.70 -38.03 9.99
C MET A 3 -43.23 -36.63 10.37
N SER A 4 -42.40 -36.52 11.41
CA SER A 4 -41.75 -35.26 11.77
C SER A 4 -40.45 -35.12 10.99
N ILE A 5 -40.37 -34.06 10.16
CA ILE A 5 -39.22 -33.72 9.34
C ILE A 5 -38.30 -32.81 10.16
N LEU A 6 -37.09 -33.26 10.45
CA LEU A 6 -36.04 -32.46 11.09
C LEU A 6 -35.30 -31.64 10.02
N LEU A 7 -35.50 -30.32 9.98
CA LEU A 7 -34.74 -29.40 9.12
C LEU A 7 -33.36 -29.13 9.76
N ALA A 8 -32.29 -29.65 9.17
CA ALA A 8 -30.92 -29.27 9.52
C ALA A 8 -30.58 -27.92 8.88
N VAL A 9 -30.49 -26.87 9.70
CA VAL A 9 -30.01 -25.54 9.29
C VAL A 9 -28.48 -25.59 9.24
N LEU A 10 -27.93 -25.61 8.03
CA LEU A 10 -26.50 -25.45 7.78
C LEU A 10 -26.12 -23.97 7.95
N CYS A 11 -25.47 -23.63 9.06
CA CYS A 11 -24.78 -22.36 9.23
C CYS A 11 -23.63 -22.28 8.21
N ARG A 12 -23.80 -21.49 7.15
CA ARG A 12 -22.70 -21.10 6.27
C ARG A 12 -21.83 -20.10 7.03
N GLU A 13 -20.64 -20.50 7.45
CA GLU A 13 -19.60 -19.58 7.86
C GLU A 13 -19.19 -18.75 6.63
N THR A 14 -19.64 -17.51 6.59
CA THR A 14 -19.11 -16.52 5.65
C THR A 14 -17.71 -16.16 6.10
N ALA A 15 -16.70 -16.77 5.46
CA ALA A 15 -15.31 -16.36 5.59
C ALA A 15 -15.19 -14.87 5.24
N THR A 16 -14.89 -14.05 6.24
CA THR A 16 -14.69 -12.61 6.11
C THR A 16 -13.44 -12.33 5.26
N ALA A 17 -13.60 -11.38 4.34
CA ALA A 17 -12.61 -10.88 3.39
C ALA A 17 -11.20 -10.73 3.98
N GLN A 18 -10.19 -11.15 3.20
CA GLN A 18 -8.79 -10.77 3.42
C GLN A 18 -8.69 -9.24 3.49
N GLY A 19 -8.07 -8.75 4.56
CA GLY A 19 -8.09 -7.35 4.99
C GLY A 19 -7.86 -6.36 3.85
N ALA A 20 -8.81 -5.43 3.70
CA ALA A 20 -8.70 -4.28 2.82
C ALA A 20 -7.57 -3.37 3.34
N GLY A 21 -6.38 -3.49 2.75
CA GLY A 21 -5.21 -2.72 3.11
C GLY A 21 -3.93 -3.31 2.53
N PRO A 22 -2.81 -2.57 2.55
CA PRO A 22 -1.52 -3.09 2.12
C PRO A 22 -1.14 -4.35 2.89
N ALA A 23 -0.57 -5.33 2.18
CA ALA A 23 -0.25 -6.64 2.74
C ALA A 23 0.53 -6.58 4.07
N ILE A 24 1.50 -5.65 4.17
CA ILE A 24 2.35 -5.49 5.37
C ILE A 24 1.55 -5.18 6.66
N TRP A 25 0.36 -4.59 6.53
CA TRP A 25 -0.55 -4.29 7.67
C TRP A 25 -1.51 -5.44 8.00
N ASN A 26 -1.55 -6.49 7.19
CA ASN A 26 -2.38 -7.67 7.40
C ASN A 26 -1.64 -8.80 8.16
N GLY A 27 -0.43 -8.53 8.67
CA GLY A 27 0.35 -9.52 9.41
C GLY A 27 1.06 -10.52 8.49
N VAL A 28 2.20 -10.10 7.92
CA VAL A 28 2.97 -10.91 6.95
C VAL A 28 4.01 -11.85 7.58
N PHE A 29 4.19 -11.77 8.90
CA PHE A 29 5.17 -12.57 9.66
C PHE A 29 4.55 -13.02 10.99
N THR A 30 5.08 -14.07 11.61
CA THR A 30 4.62 -14.50 12.94
C THR A 30 5.35 -13.80 14.07
N ALA A 31 4.71 -13.69 15.23
CA ALA A 31 5.34 -13.17 16.44
C ALA A 31 6.60 -13.98 16.82
N GLU A 32 6.60 -15.28 16.53
CA GLU A 32 7.74 -16.17 16.77
C GLU A 32 8.94 -15.84 15.87
N GLN A 33 8.72 -15.52 14.59
CA GLN A 33 9.80 -15.05 13.70
C GLN A 33 10.42 -13.74 14.21
N ALA A 34 9.58 -12.80 14.65
CA ALA A 34 10.06 -11.53 15.18
C ALA A 34 10.84 -11.72 16.49
N ARG A 35 10.41 -12.64 17.36
CA ARG A 35 11.10 -13.00 18.60
C ARG A 35 12.47 -13.63 18.30
N GLN A 36 12.54 -14.59 17.39
CA GLN A 36 13.82 -15.18 16.94
C GLN A 36 14.73 -14.11 16.31
N GLY A 37 14.15 -13.19 15.54
CA GLY A 37 14.84 -12.05 14.96
C GLY A 37 15.47 -11.14 15.99
N GLN A 38 14.78 -10.88 17.11
CA GLN A 38 15.30 -10.09 18.21
C GLN A 38 16.55 -10.74 18.82
N GLU A 39 16.51 -12.05 19.07
CA GLU A 39 17.66 -12.79 19.62
C GLU A 39 18.88 -12.71 18.68
N GLN A 40 18.66 -12.91 17.37
CA GLN A 40 19.72 -12.80 16.36
C GLN A 40 20.25 -11.37 16.23
N PHE A 41 19.36 -10.38 16.29
CA PHE A 41 19.70 -8.97 16.26
C PHE A 41 20.56 -8.58 17.46
N GLU A 42 20.21 -9.03 18.66
CA GLU A 42 20.97 -8.75 19.87
C GLU A 42 22.39 -9.33 19.78
N ALA A 43 22.51 -10.58 19.32
CA ALA A 43 23.78 -11.25 19.16
C ALA A 43 24.69 -10.62 18.09
N THR A 44 24.10 -10.08 17.01
CA THR A 44 24.84 -9.79 15.78
C THR A 44 24.89 -8.30 15.40
N CYS A 45 23.86 -7.53 15.75
CA CYS A 45 23.59 -6.19 15.20
C CYS A 45 23.58 -5.09 16.27
N ALA A 46 23.16 -5.40 17.50
CA ALA A 46 22.95 -4.42 18.57
C ALA A 46 24.19 -3.59 18.90
N ARG A 47 25.41 -4.14 18.75
CA ARG A 47 26.67 -3.41 18.99
C ARG A 47 26.83 -2.11 18.17
N CYS A 48 26.13 -2.00 17.04
CA CYS A 48 26.16 -0.80 16.20
C CYS A 48 24.81 -0.08 16.18
N HIS A 49 23.71 -0.83 16.24
CA HIS A 49 22.36 -0.30 16.06
C HIS A 49 21.58 -0.08 17.37
N ASN A 50 22.20 -0.38 18.51
CA ASN A 50 21.62 -0.49 19.86
C ASN A 50 20.52 -1.56 19.96
N SER A 51 20.38 -2.16 21.13
CA SER A 51 19.35 -3.19 21.41
C SER A 51 17.93 -2.65 21.24
N ASP A 52 17.74 -1.33 21.41
CA ASP A 52 16.45 -0.68 21.20
C ASP A 52 16.25 -0.17 19.76
N LEU A 53 17.19 -0.40 18.85
CA LEU A 53 17.19 0.07 17.45
C LEU A 53 17.36 1.60 17.27
N SER A 54 17.72 2.35 18.31
CA SER A 54 17.92 3.81 18.19
C SER A 54 19.09 4.19 17.28
N GLY A 55 20.00 3.26 17.01
CA GLY A 55 21.27 3.55 16.36
C GLY A 55 22.27 4.25 17.28
N ASP A 56 23.55 4.08 16.95
CA ASP A 56 24.69 4.78 17.53
C ASP A 56 25.81 4.84 16.47
N ARG A 57 26.62 3.78 16.37
CA ARG A 57 27.62 3.63 15.30
C ARG A 57 27.00 3.31 13.94
N GLY A 58 25.87 2.61 13.96
CA GLY A 58 25.00 2.37 12.83
C GLY A 58 23.74 3.24 12.90
N PRO A 59 23.04 3.45 11.77
CA PRO A 59 21.82 4.23 11.75
C PRO A 59 20.71 3.63 12.61
N ALA A 60 19.79 4.48 13.09
CA ALA A 60 18.53 4.04 13.68
C ALA A 60 17.75 3.15 12.71
N LEU A 61 17.20 2.05 13.22
CA LEU A 61 16.44 1.06 12.44
C LEU A 61 14.94 1.04 12.79
N LYS A 62 14.48 2.02 13.59
CA LYS A 62 13.06 2.26 13.88
C LYS A 62 12.64 3.71 13.62
N GLY A 63 11.34 3.94 13.47
CA GLY A 63 10.72 5.27 13.37
C GLY A 63 10.96 5.97 12.04
N ASP A 64 10.97 7.31 12.06
CA ASP A 64 11.02 8.15 10.85
C ASP A 64 12.22 7.85 9.95
N ARG A 65 13.38 7.53 10.54
CA ARG A 65 14.57 7.16 9.77
C ARG A 65 14.41 5.84 9.04
N PHE A 66 13.76 4.85 9.65
CA PHE A 66 13.45 3.59 8.98
C PHE A 66 12.53 3.85 7.80
N MET A 67 11.44 4.60 8.04
CA MET A 67 10.47 4.94 7.00
C MET A 67 11.06 5.78 5.87
N ALA A 68 11.94 6.74 6.15
CA ALA A 68 12.61 7.54 5.13
C ALA A 68 13.50 6.69 4.19
N ASN A 69 14.13 5.63 4.71
CA ASN A 69 15.01 4.76 3.93
C ASN A 69 14.26 3.63 3.22
N TRP A 70 13.25 3.08 3.88
CA TRP A 70 12.60 1.82 3.49
C TRP A 70 11.15 1.98 3.05
N GLY A 71 10.51 3.10 3.35
CA GLY A 71 9.17 3.41 2.87
C GLY A 71 9.08 3.34 1.35
N SER A 72 7.98 2.79 0.86
CA SER A 72 7.69 2.55 -0.57
C SER A 72 8.65 1.58 -1.27
N ARG A 73 9.49 0.87 -0.52
CA ARG A 73 10.29 -0.25 -1.03
C ARG A 73 9.67 -1.57 -0.61
N ASP A 74 9.87 -2.60 -1.41
CA ASP A 74 9.48 -3.96 -1.08
C ASP A 74 10.44 -4.59 -0.05
N LEU A 75 9.98 -5.63 0.66
CA LEU A 75 10.78 -6.31 1.68
C LEU A 75 12.05 -6.96 1.13
N SER A 76 12.10 -7.31 -0.17
CA SER A 76 13.30 -7.92 -0.76
C SER A 76 14.49 -6.96 -0.70
N ARG A 77 14.24 -5.65 -0.81
CA ARG A 77 15.30 -4.62 -0.72
C ARG A 77 15.89 -4.51 0.67
N LEU A 78 15.05 -4.54 1.71
CA LEU A 78 15.50 -4.52 3.10
C LEU A 78 16.26 -5.81 3.42
N PHE A 79 15.68 -6.96 3.08
CA PHE A 79 16.30 -8.28 3.27
C PHE A 79 17.67 -8.37 2.58
N GLY A 80 17.73 -8.04 1.28
CA GLY A 80 18.97 -8.04 0.49
C GLY A 80 20.02 -7.10 1.08
N LYS A 81 19.64 -5.88 1.50
CA LYS A 81 20.59 -4.95 2.12
C LYS A 81 21.21 -5.53 3.40
N ILE A 82 20.42 -6.14 4.27
CA ILE A 82 20.93 -6.73 5.51
C ILE A 82 21.82 -7.92 5.16
N LYS A 83 21.38 -8.83 4.30
CA LYS A 83 22.15 -10.01 3.91
C LYS A 83 23.49 -9.65 3.25
N GLU A 84 23.48 -8.75 2.28
CA GLU A 84 24.65 -8.46 1.43
C GLU A 84 25.64 -7.48 2.05
N ALA A 85 25.20 -6.63 2.99
CA ALA A 85 26.04 -5.56 3.53
C ALA A 85 26.17 -5.59 5.05
N MET A 86 25.45 -6.47 5.77
CA MET A 86 25.51 -6.56 7.22
C MET A 86 25.83 -7.98 7.74
N PRO A 87 26.61 -8.06 8.82
CA PRO A 87 27.45 -6.99 9.37
C PRO A 87 28.54 -6.53 8.38
N PRO A 88 29.01 -5.27 8.40
CA PRO A 88 29.93 -4.76 7.37
C PRO A 88 31.25 -5.52 7.24
N ASN A 89 31.70 -6.13 8.35
CA ASN A 89 32.90 -6.93 8.41
C ASN A 89 32.68 -8.42 8.07
N ARG A 90 31.43 -8.87 8.00
CA ARG A 90 31.04 -10.26 7.73
C ARG A 90 29.69 -10.31 6.98
N PRO A 91 29.60 -9.74 5.77
CA PRO A 91 28.37 -9.82 4.99
C PRO A 91 28.05 -11.28 4.66
N ASN A 92 26.76 -11.58 4.52
CA ASN A 92 26.25 -12.90 4.15
C ASN A 92 26.74 -14.03 5.09
N SER A 93 26.87 -13.74 6.39
CA SER A 93 27.43 -14.68 7.39
C SER A 93 26.37 -15.46 8.17
N LEU A 94 25.09 -15.14 8.01
CA LEU A 94 23.97 -15.85 8.61
C LEU A 94 23.17 -16.59 7.53
N PRO A 95 22.44 -17.67 7.88
CA PRO A 95 21.48 -18.29 6.97
C PRO A 95 20.32 -17.33 6.66
N ASP A 96 19.66 -17.55 5.52
CA ASP A 96 18.59 -16.68 5.02
C ASP A 96 17.42 -16.56 6.00
N GLU A 97 17.11 -17.63 6.73
CA GLU A 97 16.05 -17.67 7.74
C GLU A 97 16.38 -16.77 8.93
N ALA A 98 17.66 -16.65 9.30
CA ALA A 98 18.10 -15.75 10.37
C ALA A 98 18.01 -14.29 9.93
N TYR A 99 18.45 -13.97 8.71
CA TYR A 99 18.27 -12.63 8.14
C TYR A 99 16.79 -12.26 8.00
N LEU A 100 15.95 -13.20 7.58
CA LEU A 100 14.51 -12.98 7.49
C LEU A 100 13.91 -12.73 8.87
N SER A 101 14.30 -13.50 9.88
CA SER A 101 13.85 -13.29 11.25
C SER A 101 14.24 -11.89 11.75
N ILE A 102 15.48 -11.44 11.51
CA ILE A 102 15.91 -10.07 11.82
C ILE A 102 15.03 -9.03 11.11
N VAL A 103 14.69 -9.22 9.83
CA VAL A 103 13.76 -8.33 9.11
C VAL A 103 12.42 -8.26 9.84
N THR A 104 11.85 -9.40 10.24
CA THR A 104 10.55 -9.43 10.96
C THR A 104 10.61 -8.75 12.34
N HIS A 105 11.74 -8.84 13.04
CA HIS A 105 11.97 -8.07 14.27
C HIS A 105 11.97 -6.55 14.02
N LEU A 106 12.63 -6.09 12.94
CA LEU A 106 12.59 -4.69 12.55
C LEU A 106 11.17 -4.24 12.20
N LEU A 107 10.40 -5.08 11.48
CA LEU A 107 9.01 -4.77 11.16
C LEU A 107 8.15 -4.64 12.43
N GLN A 108 8.23 -5.62 13.34
CA GLN A 108 7.51 -5.56 14.61
C GLN A 108 7.87 -4.32 15.43
N SER A 109 9.16 -3.97 15.48
CA SER A 109 9.65 -2.80 16.21
C SER A 109 9.24 -1.47 15.57
N ASN A 110 8.84 -1.48 14.30
CA ASN A 110 8.25 -0.34 13.59
C ASN A 110 6.70 -0.35 13.60
N GLY A 111 6.08 -1.24 14.38
CA GLY A 111 4.64 -1.27 14.62
C GLY A 111 3.83 -2.03 13.57
N PHE A 112 4.46 -2.75 12.65
CA PHE A 112 3.76 -3.66 11.75
C PHE A 112 3.23 -4.88 12.54
N PRO A 113 1.96 -5.27 12.37
CA PRO A 113 1.37 -6.35 13.16
C PRO A 113 1.94 -7.71 12.76
N ALA A 114 1.97 -8.63 13.71
CA ALA A 114 2.19 -10.05 13.42
C ALA A 114 0.89 -10.69 12.92
N GLY A 115 1.01 -11.68 12.04
CA GLY A 115 -0.07 -12.54 11.56
C GLY A 115 0.14 -14.00 11.95
N SER A 116 -0.63 -14.87 11.31
CA SER A 116 -0.65 -16.32 11.60
C SER A 116 0.24 -17.17 10.68
N LYS A 117 0.73 -16.60 9.56
CA LYS A 117 1.55 -17.31 8.59
C LYS A 117 3.00 -16.85 8.65
N PRO A 118 3.98 -17.77 8.59
CA PRO A 118 5.38 -17.39 8.54
C PRO A 118 5.71 -16.72 7.20
N LEU A 119 6.48 -15.64 7.26
CA LEU A 119 7.11 -15.04 6.10
C LEU A 119 8.18 -16.01 5.56
N THR A 120 8.31 -16.12 4.24
CA THR A 120 9.35 -16.93 3.60
C THR A 120 10.38 -16.03 2.91
N SER A 121 11.62 -16.51 2.77
CA SER A 121 12.72 -15.79 2.11
C SER A 121 12.63 -15.81 0.58
N ALA A 122 11.56 -16.39 0.02
CA ALA A 122 11.38 -16.46 -1.42
C ALA A 122 11.24 -15.05 -2.01
N THR A 123 12.13 -14.69 -2.94
CA THR A 123 12.21 -13.34 -3.52
C THR A 123 10.86 -12.87 -4.08
N ASN A 124 10.17 -13.75 -4.81
CA ASN A 124 8.86 -13.46 -5.39
C ASN A 124 7.76 -13.21 -4.34
N VAL A 125 7.93 -13.64 -3.09
CA VAL A 125 7.03 -13.28 -1.98
C VAL A 125 7.42 -11.92 -1.42
N LEU A 126 8.72 -11.70 -1.14
CA LEU A 126 9.21 -10.45 -0.54
C LEU A 126 8.98 -9.23 -1.43
N GLU A 127 9.11 -9.37 -2.75
CA GLU A 127 8.87 -8.30 -3.74
C GLU A 127 7.41 -7.82 -3.76
N THR A 128 6.47 -8.64 -3.28
CA THR A 128 5.03 -8.28 -3.26
C THR A 128 4.63 -7.48 -2.02
N ILE A 129 5.51 -7.34 -1.04
CA ILE A 129 5.19 -6.72 0.26
C ILE A 129 5.90 -5.37 0.36
N LEU A 130 5.16 -4.28 0.12
CA LEU A 130 5.66 -2.92 0.26
C LEU A 130 5.64 -2.45 1.72
N ILE A 131 6.71 -1.81 2.16
CA ILE A 131 6.81 -1.12 3.44
C ILE A 131 6.12 0.24 3.31
N VAL A 132 4.97 0.42 3.98
CA VAL A 132 4.18 1.66 3.90
C VAL A 132 3.67 2.06 5.29
N PRO A 133 3.52 3.37 5.59
CA PRO A 133 3.00 3.83 6.88
C PRO A 133 1.56 3.35 7.12
N LYS A 134 1.13 3.42 8.39
CA LYS A 134 -0.22 3.08 8.80
C LYS A 134 -1.22 4.01 8.10
N GLY A 135 -2.23 3.43 7.47
CA GLY A 135 -3.14 4.16 6.55
C GLY A 135 -2.85 3.91 5.07
N GLY A 136 -1.78 3.17 4.75
CA GLY A 136 -1.56 2.56 3.43
C GLY A 136 -1.21 3.51 2.29
N ALA A 137 -1.02 4.79 2.57
CA ALA A 137 -0.32 5.67 1.66
C ALA A 137 1.14 5.19 1.57
N ALA A 138 1.55 4.58 0.46
CA ALA A 138 2.97 4.47 0.15
C ALA A 138 3.62 5.85 0.39
N ILE A 139 4.77 5.89 1.09
CA ILE A 139 5.47 7.13 1.38
C ILE A 139 5.64 7.93 0.09
N SER A 140 4.90 9.05 0.11
CA SER A 140 4.76 10.15 -0.83
C SER A 140 5.33 9.91 -2.21
N ILE A 141 4.45 9.56 -3.17
CA ILE A 141 4.69 9.97 -4.55
C ILE A 141 5.02 11.47 -4.52
N PRO A 142 6.24 11.90 -4.92
CA PRO A 142 6.65 13.30 -4.82
C PRO A 142 5.71 14.22 -5.59
N ASN A 143 5.63 15.49 -5.18
CA ASN A 143 5.03 16.51 -6.03
C ASN A 143 5.71 16.50 -7.41
N PHE A 144 4.92 16.78 -8.43
CA PHE A 144 5.26 16.74 -9.85
C PHE A 144 5.61 15.34 -10.39
N SER A 145 5.26 14.27 -9.67
CA SER A 145 5.30 12.92 -10.25
C SER A 145 4.07 12.66 -11.11
N MET A 146 4.25 11.85 -12.14
CA MET A 146 3.16 11.40 -12.99
C MET A 146 2.38 10.28 -12.30
N VAL A 147 1.07 10.48 -12.11
CA VAL A 147 0.20 9.55 -11.39
C VAL A 147 -1.10 9.25 -12.11
N ALA A 148 -1.66 8.08 -11.82
CA ALA A 148 -2.98 7.64 -12.19
C ALA A 148 -3.86 7.54 -10.93
N THR A 149 -5.13 7.91 -11.07
CA THR A 149 -6.19 7.64 -10.10
C THR A 149 -7.50 7.42 -10.83
N ASN A 150 -8.46 6.74 -10.20
CA ASN A 150 -9.82 6.65 -10.72
C ASN A 150 -10.83 6.98 -9.62
N GLY A 151 -11.88 7.72 -9.98
CA GLY A 151 -12.90 8.20 -9.05
C GLY A 151 -14.06 8.88 -9.75
N CYS A 152 -14.94 9.50 -8.98
CA CYS A 152 -16.15 10.14 -9.47
C CYS A 152 -15.90 11.59 -9.85
N LEU A 153 -16.18 11.95 -11.09
CA LEU A 153 -16.08 13.34 -11.53
C LEU A 153 -17.25 14.17 -11.01
N ALA A 154 -16.93 15.25 -10.29
CA ALA A 154 -17.90 16.16 -9.71
C ALA A 154 -17.47 17.61 -9.90
N ALA A 155 -18.47 18.50 -10.00
CA ALA A 155 -18.25 19.93 -9.96
C ALA A 155 -17.75 20.35 -8.57
N ARG A 156 -16.74 21.21 -8.52
CA ARG A 156 -16.18 21.73 -7.27
C ARG A 156 -16.98 22.92 -6.74
N PRO A 157 -17.31 22.98 -5.43
CA PRO A 157 -17.81 24.21 -4.81
C PRO A 157 -16.81 25.36 -4.98
N GLY A 158 -17.26 26.48 -5.54
CA GLY A 158 -16.37 27.59 -5.93
C GLY A 158 -15.80 27.50 -7.34
N GLY A 159 -16.22 26.51 -8.13
CA GLY A 159 -15.88 26.36 -9.55
C GLY A 159 -14.77 25.35 -9.83
N GLY A 160 -14.75 24.85 -11.06
CA GLY A 160 -13.82 23.81 -11.52
C GLY A 160 -14.32 22.39 -11.26
N TRP A 161 -13.40 21.43 -11.37
CA TRP A 161 -13.70 19.99 -11.35
C TRP A 161 -12.85 19.26 -10.32
N MET A 162 -13.38 18.19 -9.76
CA MET A 162 -12.65 17.29 -8.88
C MET A 162 -13.02 15.83 -9.15
N LEU A 163 -12.10 14.92 -8.85
CA LEU A 163 -12.44 13.52 -8.60
C LEU A 163 -12.66 13.32 -7.11
N THR A 164 -13.74 12.63 -6.76
CA THR A 164 -14.09 12.24 -5.39
C THR A 164 -14.18 10.72 -5.30
N ARG A 165 -14.14 10.14 -4.09
CA ARG A 165 -14.15 8.68 -3.89
C ARG A 165 -13.05 7.98 -4.71
N SER A 166 -11.91 8.65 -4.81
CA SER A 166 -10.82 8.25 -5.69
C SER A 166 -9.90 7.23 -5.04
N SER A 167 -9.38 6.31 -5.85
CA SER A 167 -8.25 5.48 -5.44
C SER A 167 -7.05 6.34 -5.05
N ALA A 168 -6.16 5.80 -4.22
CA ALA A 168 -4.86 6.42 -3.98
C ALA A 168 -4.13 6.66 -5.31
N ALA A 169 -3.38 7.76 -5.39
CA ALA A 169 -2.50 8.01 -6.54
C ALA A 169 -1.49 6.87 -6.69
N ALA A 170 -1.36 6.33 -7.91
CA ALA A 170 -0.36 5.34 -8.28
C ALA A 170 0.55 5.90 -9.37
N ALA A 171 1.85 5.63 -9.32
CA ALA A 171 2.79 6.11 -10.35
C ALA A 171 2.42 5.53 -11.73
N THR A 172 2.52 6.34 -12.77
CA THR A 172 2.22 5.95 -14.16
C THR A 172 3.17 6.66 -15.14
N LYS A 173 3.16 6.21 -16.39
CA LYS A 173 3.70 6.94 -17.54
C LYS A 173 2.71 7.95 -18.08
N ASP A 174 3.22 8.93 -18.84
CA ASP A 174 2.43 9.93 -19.55
C ASP A 174 1.88 9.38 -20.87
N GLU A 175 0.92 8.47 -20.73
CA GLU A 175 0.21 7.85 -21.86
C GLU A 175 -1.22 7.54 -21.44
N PRO A 176 -2.21 7.61 -22.35
CA PRO A 176 -3.57 7.20 -22.05
C PRO A 176 -3.63 5.78 -21.48
N THR A 177 -4.60 5.54 -20.61
CA THR A 177 -4.88 4.22 -20.05
C THR A 177 -5.31 3.27 -21.17
N ALA A 178 -4.72 2.07 -21.20
CA ALA A 178 -5.06 1.05 -22.16
C ALA A 178 -6.50 0.54 -21.95
N ALA A 179 -7.15 0.04 -23.01
CA ALA A 179 -8.57 -0.31 -22.98
C ALA A 179 -8.89 -1.50 -22.06
N ASP A 180 -7.99 -2.47 -21.98
CA ASP A 180 -8.06 -3.61 -21.05
C ASP A 180 -7.91 -3.14 -19.59
N GLU A 181 -6.99 -2.23 -19.32
CA GLU A 181 -6.83 -1.61 -18.00
C GLU A 181 -8.10 -0.82 -17.60
N LEU A 182 -8.67 -0.01 -18.50
CA LEU A 182 -9.95 0.68 -18.25
C LEU A 182 -11.09 -0.30 -17.94
N THR A 183 -11.10 -1.46 -18.60
CA THR A 183 -12.09 -2.51 -18.34
C THR A 183 -11.93 -3.09 -16.95
N ASN A 184 -10.68 -3.37 -16.53
CA ASN A 184 -10.38 -3.87 -15.18
C ASN A 184 -10.77 -2.87 -14.09
N LEU A 185 -10.62 -1.56 -14.35
CA LEU A 185 -10.99 -0.51 -13.40
C LEU A 185 -12.49 -0.47 -13.07
N LYS A 186 -13.37 -0.98 -13.95
CA LYS A 186 -14.83 -1.04 -13.68
C LYS A 186 -15.16 -1.85 -12.43
N ALA A 187 -14.38 -2.90 -12.15
CA ALA A 187 -14.55 -3.77 -10.99
C ALA A 187 -13.86 -3.25 -9.72
N SER A 188 -13.07 -2.17 -9.81
CA SER A 188 -12.33 -1.67 -8.66
C SER A 188 -13.25 -1.00 -7.62
N ALA A 189 -12.99 -1.24 -6.35
CA ALA A 189 -13.73 -0.60 -5.25
C ALA A 189 -13.53 0.93 -5.26
N PRO A 190 -14.50 1.72 -4.78
CA PRO A 190 -14.31 3.16 -4.59
C PRO A 190 -13.20 3.41 -3.56
N GLY A 191 -12.42 4.46 -3.79
CA GLY A 191 -11.44 4.90 -2.81
C GLY A 191 -11.97 6.04 -1.92
N GLN A 192 -11.06 6.69 -1.21
CA GLN A 192 -11.39 7.73 -0.21
C GLN A 192 -10.77 9.09 -0.54
N GLU A 193 -9.88 9.17 -1.52
CA GLU A 193 -9.17 10.40 -1.83
C GLU A 193 -10.02 11.36 -2.67
N THR A 194 -9.58 12.62 -2.69
CA THR A 194 -10.16 13.67 -3.54
C THR A 194 -9.04 14.44 -4.22
N PHE A 195 -9.21 14.69 -5.52
CA PHE A 195 -8.25 15.37 -6.37
C PHE A 195 -8.91 16.54 -7.08
N VAL A 196 -8.41 17.74 -6.88
CA VAL A 196 -8.81 18.91 -7.67
C VAL A 196 -8.16 18.81 -9.04
N LEU A 197 -8.97 18.86 -10.10
CA LEU A 197 -8.49 18.71 -11.46
C LEU A 197 -8.11 20.06 -12.05
N VAL A 198 -6.87 20.16 -12.50
CA VAL A 198 -6.35 21.32 -13.24
C VAL A 198 -6.37 20.98 -14.74
N SER A 199 -6.70 21.97 -15.57
CA SER A 199 -6.84 21.84 -17.03
C SER A 199 -7.97 20.91 -17.51
N ALA A 200 -8.94 20.62 -16.63
CA ALA A 200 -10.09 19.74 -16.94
C ALA A 200 -10.96 20.22 -18.12
N GLY A 201 -10.95 21.51 -18.44
CA GLY A 201 -11.66 22.05 -19.60
C GLY A 201 -11.16 21.50 -20.95
N VAL A 202 -9.86 21.18 -21.06
CA VAL A 202 -9.28 20.59 -22.28
C VAL A 202 -9.77 19.16 -22.53
N PHE A 203 -10.24 18.50 -21.47
CA PHE A 203 -10.72 17.12 -21.50
C PHE A 203 -12.25 17.02 -21.37
N GLU A 204 -12.97 18.10 -21.68
CA GLU A 204 -14.44 18.14 -21.70
C GLU A 204 -15.11 17.61 -20.43
N ALA A 205 -14.51 17.86 -19.26
CA ALA A 205 -14.97 17.33 -17.97
C ALA A 205 -16.48 17.58 -17.69
N ALA A 206 -17.04 18.67 -18.22
CA ALA A 206 -18.47 18.97 -18.11
C ALA A 206 -19.38 17.90 -18.74
N ALA A 207 -18.96 17.28 -19.85
CA ALA A 207 -19.71 16.21 -20.51
C ALA A 207 -19.69 14.89 -19.71
N HIS A 208 -18.80 14.78 -18.73
CA HIS A 208 -18.53 13.56 -17.97
C HIS A 208 -18.95 13.65 -16.49
N GLN A 209 -19.68 14.69 -16.12
CA GLN A 209 -20.12 14.86 -14.72
C GLN A 209 -20.92 13.64 -14.23
N GLY A 210 -20.59 13.15 -13.03
CA GLY A 210 -21.24 11.98 -12.43
C GLY A 210 -20.71 10.63 -12.93
N GLN A 211 -19.86 10.63 -13.97
CA GLN A 211 -19.21 9.42 -14.46
C GLN A 211 -18.02 9.04 -13.58
N ARG A 212 -17.65 7.76 -13.62
CA ARG A 212 -16.38 7.30 -13.05
C ARG A 212 -15.31 7.51 -14.09
N MET A 213 -14.28 8.26 -13.74
CA MET A 213 -13.20 8.62 -14.63
C MET A 213 -11.90 8.02 -14.13
N GLN A 214 -11.06 7.62 -15.07
CA GLN A 214 -9.63 7.47 -14.87
C GLN A 214 -9.01 8.83 -15.20
N ALA A 215 -8.19 9.37 -14.31
CA ALA A 215 -7.34 10.51 -14.60
C ALA A 215 -5.85 10.16 -14.49
N LYS A 216 -5.05 10.68 -15.42
CA LYS A 216 -3.59 10.75 -15.29
C LYS A 216 -3.13 12.20 -15.32
N GLY A 217 -2.07 12.48 -14.57
CA GLY A 217 -1.51 13.82 -14.53
C GLY A 217 -0.39 14.02 -13.52
N LEU A 218 0.15 15.23 -13.52
CA LEU A 218 1.16 15.64 -12.55
C LEU A 218 0.49 15.94 -11.20
N LEU A 219 0.93 15.24 -10.18
CA LEU A 219 0.45 15.38 -8.82
C LEU A 219 1.03 16.62 -8.14
N TYR A 220 0.20 17.42 -7.47
CA TYR A 220 0.66 18.54 -6.66
C TYR A 220 -0.15 18.66 -5.37
N ARG A 221 0.49 18.45 -4.22
CA ARG A 221 -0.13 18.54 -2.90
C ARG A 221 0.27 19.84 -2.20
N THR A 222 -0.71 20.52 -1.63
CA THR A 222 -0.56 21.60 -0.64
C THR A 222 -1.18 21.16 0.69
N PRO A 223 -0.99 21.90 1.79
CA PRO A 223 -1.66 21.60 3.06
C PRO A 223 -3.20 21.60 2.96
N GLU A 224 -3.76 22.34 2.02
CA GLU A 224 -5.20 22.54 1.86
C GLU A 224 -5.84 21.51 0.92
N GLU A 225 -5.12 21.09 -0.13
CA GLU A 225 -5.68 20.20 -1.15
C GLU A 225 -4.65 19.39 -1.94
N THR A 226 -5.13 18.29 -2.52
CA THR A 226 -4.39 17.52 -3.54
C THR A 226 -4.91 17.90 -4.92
N ARG A 227 -4.01 18.32 -5.81
CA ARG A 227 -4.29 18.67 -7.20
C ARG A 227 -3.69 17.66 -8.16
N LEU A 228 -4.35 17.51 -9.31
CA LEU A 228 -3.87 16.73 -10.43
C LEU A 228 -3.94 17.58 -11.71
N SER A 229 -2.79 17.90 -12.28
CA SER A 229 -2.72 18.56 -13.59
C SER A 229 -2.85 17.53 -14.69
N LEU A 230 -4.03 17.48 -15.31
CA LEU A 230 -4.42 16.41 -16.22
C LEU A 230 -3.55 16.37 -17.49
N THR A 231 -3.15 15.16 -17.87
CA THR A 231 -2.67 14.83 -19.22
C THR A 231 -3.59 13.80 -19.91
N SER A 232 -4.42 13.10 -19.13
CA SER A 232 -5.45 12.20 -19.65
C SER A 232 -6.65 12.16 -18.71
N LEU A 233 -7.85 12.05 -19.28
CA LEU A 233 -9.11 11.83 -18.58
C LEU A 233 -9.98 10.90 -19.43
N GLN A 234 -10.25 9.70 -18.96
CA GLN A 234 -10.98 8.67 -19.72
C GLN A 234 -12.14 8.09 -18.90
N VAL A 235 -13.26 7.79 -19.56
CA VAL A 235 -14.43 7.19 -18.92
C VAL A 235 -14.14 5.74 -18.54
N VAL A 236 -14.34 5.41 -17.27
CA VAL A 236 -14.32 4.02 -16.76
C VAL A 236 -15.73 3.44 -16.80
N SER A 237 -16.71 4.17 -16.27
CA SER A 237 -18.13 3.78 -16.30
C SER A 237 -19.05 5.00 -16.37
N ALA A 238 -20.22 4.81 -17.02
CA ALA A 238 -21.22 5.85 -17.22
C ALA A 238 -21.81 6.38 -15.90
N GLU A 239 -21.79 5.57 -14.84
CA GLU A 239 -22.24 5.98 -13.52
C GLU A 239 -21.12 5.76 -12.51
N CYS A 240 -20.89 6.74 -11.65
CA CYS A 240 -20.10 6.53 -10.46
C CYS A 240 -21.01 5.98 -9.36
N ALA A 241 -21.14 4.65 -9.31
CA ALA A 241 -22.05 3.89 -8.46
C ALA A 241 -22.38 4.62 -7.14
N ALA A 242 -23.66 4.84 -6.87
CA ALA A 242 -24.11 5.38 -5.60
C ALA A 242 -23.68 4.43 -4.47
N ALA A 243 -23.25 4.98 -3.33
CA ALA A 243 -23.10 4.18 -2.12
C ALA A 243 -24.45 3.47 -1.89
N GLY A 244 -24.43 2.14 -1.82
CA GLY A 244 -25.63 1.34 -1.61
C GLY A 244 -26.37 1.85 -0.38
N GLY A 245 -27.54 2.45 -0.61
CA GLY A 245 -28.55 2.61 0.42
C GLY A 245 -29.38 1.34 0.50
N GLN A 246 -29.17 0.56 1.54
CA GLN A 246 -30.19 -0.23 2.23
C GLN A 246 -29.95 -0.08 3.73
#